data_AF-A0A2N2IGB7-F1
#
_entry.id   AF-A0A2N2IGB7-F1
#
_cell.length_a   1.000
_cell.length_b   1.000
_cell.length_c   1.000
_cell.angle_alpha   90.00
_cell.angle_beta   90.00
_cell.angle_gamma   90.00
#
_symmetry.space_group_name_H-M   'P 1'
#
loop_
_entity.id
_entity.type
_entity.pdbx_description
1 polymer ?
#
loop_
_entity_poly.entity_id
_entity_poly.type
_entity_poly.pdbx_seq_one_letter_code
_entity_poly.pdbx_strand_id
1 'polypeptide(L)'
;MVLPPQGIQSDQFVYHYDMPGQPIVFLAHSTLVPPGETVISRSQTEQLGQALAAIHAFFAPVYGPLTPDHFYAMDVEWKYNTEPGETESRLVIKQARPYPGRGQ
;
A
#
# COMPACT_ATOMS: atom_id res chain seq x y z
N MET A 1 -9.96 -9.63 7.37
CA MET A 1 -8.95 -8.68 7.89
C MET A 1 -8.78 -9.01 9.36
N VAL A 2 -7.56 -9.31 9.81
CA VAL A 2 -7.31 -9.59 11.24
C VAL A 2 -7.22 -8.24 11.95
N LEU A 3 -8.05 -8.03 12.97
CA LEU A 3 -7.98 -6.82 13.78
C LEU A 3 -6.72 -6.88 14.65
N PRO A 4 -5.98 -5.77 14.80
CA PRO A 4 -4.89 -5.72 15.75
C PRO A 4 -5.45 -5.89 17.19
N PRO A 5 -4.62 -6.34 18.14
CA PRO A 5 -4.98 -6.33 19.55
C PRO A 5 -5.46 -4.95 20.01
N GLN A 6 -6.29 -4.91 21.05
CA GLN A 6 -6.80 -3.65 21.59
C GLN A 6 -5.65 -2.71 21.97
N GLY A 7 -5.73 -1.45 21.52
CA GLY A 7 -4.71 -0.43 21.78
C GLY A 7 -3.53 -0.44 20.79
N ILE A 8 -3.42 -1.44 19.91
CA ILE A 8 -2.42 -1.47 18.85
C ILE A 8 -2.99 -0.83 17.58
N GLN A 9 -2.27 0.15 17.04
CA GLN A 9 -2.60 0.80 15.77
C GLN A 9 -1.48 0.58 14.76
N SER A 10 -1.86 0.57 13.48
CA SER A 10 -0.93 0.55 12.35
C SER A 10 -0.77 1.95 11.76
N ASP A 11 0.29 2.18 11.00
CA ASP A 11 0.32 3.32 10.08
C ASP A 11 -0.83 3.17 9.06
N GLN A 12 -1.57 4.25 8.86
CA GLN A 12 -2.58 4.38 7.81
C GLN A 12 -2.31 5.69 7.11
N PHE A 13 -2.09 5.66 5.80
CA PHE A 13 -1.76 6.87 5.04
C PHE A 13 -2.31 6.84 3.63
N VAL A 14 -2.47 8.03 3.07
CA VAL A 14 -2.74 8.26 1.65
C VAL A 14 -1.44 8.74 1.01
N TYR A 15 -1.02 8.05 -0.06
CA TYR A 15 0.14 8.43 -0.85
C TYR A 15 -0.27 8.70 -2.30
N HIS A 16 -0.20 9.96 -2.70
CA HIS A 16 -0.52 10.40 -4.05
C HIS A 16 0.67 10.21 -4.98
N TYR A 17 0.96 8.95 -5.33
CA TYR A 17 2.17 8.56 -6.08
C TYR A 17 2.34 9.33 -7.40
N ASP A 18 1.26 9.51 -8.18
CA ASP A 18 1.30 10.18 -9.48
C ASP A 18 1.32 11.72 -9.39
N MET A 19 1.38 12.29 -8.18
CA MET A 19 1.46 13.73 -7.96
C MET A 19 2.79 14.08 -7.27
N PRO A 20 3.87 14.29 -8.05
CA PRO A 20 5.19 14.63 -7.51
C PRO A 20 5.14 15.82 -6.55
N GLY A 21 5.88 15.71 -5.44
CA GLY A 21 5.96 16.77 -4.43
C GLY A 21 4.80 16.81 -3.43
N GLN A 22 3.74 16.00 -3.60
CA GLN A 22 2.70 15.88 -2.59
C GLN A 22 3.21 15.14 -1.34
N PRO A 23 2.81 15.56 -0.14
CA PRO A 23 3.18 14.88 1.08
C PRO A 23 2.47 13.52 1.20
N ILE A 24 3.08 12.59 1.93
CA ILE A 24 2.38 11.41 2.46
C ILE A 24 1.48 11.90 3.59
N VAL A 25 0.18 11.65 3.49
CA VAL A 25 -0.81 12.11 4.47
C VAL A 25 -1.16 10.96 5.41
N PHE A 26 -0.69 11.04 6.66
CA PHE A 26 -1.00 10.04 7.68
C PHE A 26 -2.37 10.31 8.32
N LEU A 27 -3.18 9.26 8.41
CA LEU A 27 -4.47 9.22 9.10
C LEU A 27 -4.32 8.66 10.52
N ALA A 28 -3.38 7.73 10.69
CA ALA A 28 -2.99 7.15 11.97
C ALA A 28 -1.51 6.76 11.92
N HIS A 29 -0.86 6.79 13.07
CA HIS A 29 0.50 6.32 13.26
C HIS A 29 0.53 5.05 14.12
N SER A 30 1.46 4.16 13.80
CA SER A 30 1.67 2.91 14.51
C SER A 30 2.07 3.15 15.96
N THR A 31 1.49 2.36 16.86
CA THR A 31 1.90 2.35 18.27
C THR A 31 3.09 1.42 18.54
N LEU A 32 3.61 0.75 17.50
CA LEU A 32 4.72 -0.20 17.59
C LEU A 32 6.07 0.41 17.22
N VAL A 33 6.09 1.67 16.77
CA VAL A 33 7.32 2.44 16.51
C VAL A 33 7.33 3.69 17.41
N PRO A 34 8.51 4.27 17.71
CA PRO A 34 8.59 5.51 18.48
C PRO A 34 7.76 6.65 17.88
N PRO A 35 7.25 7.59 18.71
CA PRO A 35 6.53 8.76 18.21
C PRO A 35 7.34 9.57 17.19
N GLY A 36 6.74 9.89 16.05
CA GLY A 36 7.39 10.62 14.95
C GLY A 36 8.11 9.72 13.94
N GLU A 37 8.19 8.42 14.18
CA GLU A 37 8.68 7.43 13.22
C GLU A 37 7.53 6.78 12.42
N THR A 38 7.89 6.08 11.35
CA THR A 38 6.96 5.37 10.45
C THR A 38 7.41 3.92 10.29
N VAL A 39 6.45 3.02 10.06
CA VAL A 39 6.72 1.57 9.93
C VAL A 39 7.58 1.25 8.71
N ILE A 40 7.37 1.97 7.62
CA ILE A 40 8.21 1.91 6.42
C ILE A 40 8.85 3.27 6.14
N SER A 41 10.05 3.28 5.58
CA SER A 41 10.74 4.51 5.22
C SER A 41 10.10 5.18 4.01
N ARG A 42 10.43 6.46 3.78
CA ARG A 42 9.97 7.18 2.58
C ARG A 42 10.40 6.50 1.27
N SER A 43 11.63 5.99 1.21
CA SER A 43 12.12 5.28 0.02
C SER A 43 11.42 3.94 -0.20
N GLN A 44 11.06 3.23 0.88
CA GLN A 44 10.21 2.04 0.81
C GLN A 44 8.79 2.39 0.34
N THR A 45 8.21 3.49 0.81
CA THR A 45 6.90 3.96 0.32
C THR A 45 6.92 4.29 -1.17
N GLU A 46 7.98 4.93 -1.66
CA GLU A 46 8.16 5.22 -3.10
C GLU A 46 8.28 3.94 -3.93
N GLN A 47 9.11 2.98 -3.50
CA GLN A 47 9.27 1.68 -4.16
C GLN A 47 7.94 0.90 -4.18
N LEU A 48 7.19 0.93 -3.08
CA LEU A 48 5.85 0.36 -3.02
C LEU A 48 4.92 1.05 -4.02
N GLY A 49 4.90 2.39 -4.07
CA GLY A 49 4.10 3.15 -5.04
C GLY A 49 4.39 2.74 -6.49
N GLN A 50 5.66 2.60 -6.85
CA GLN A 50 6.07 2.13 -8.18
C GLN A 50 5.53 0.73 -8.49
N ALA A 51 5.62 -0.20 -7.54
CA ALA A 51 5.10 -1.55 -7.71
C ALA A 51 3.56 -1.58 -7.84
N LEU A 52 2.86 -0.80 -7.02
CA LEU A 52 1.39 -0.70 -7.06
C LEU A 52 0.91 -0.08 -8.38
N ALA A 53 1.59 0.95 -8.88
CA ALA A 53 1.29 1.56 -10.17
C ALA A 53 1.48 0.56 -11.33
N ALA A 54 2.55 -0.25 -11.30
CA ALA A 54 2.78 -1.28 -12.30
C ALA A 54 1.70 -2.38 -12.27
N ILE A 55 1.28 -2.83 -11.09
CA ILE A 55 0.18 -3.79 -10.92
C ILE A 55 -1.13 -3.20 -11.45
N HIS A 56 -1.45 -1.96 -11.09
CA HIS A 56 -2.64 -1.27 -11.56
C HIS A 56 -2.66 -1.18 -13.10
N ALA A 57 -1.54 -0.79 -13.72
CA ALA A 57 -1.42 -0.73 -15.18
C ALA A 57 -1.56 -2.11 -15.84
N PHE A 58 -0.97 -3.15 -15.25
CA PHE A 58 -1.06 -4.52 -15.78
C PHE A 58 -2.48 -5.07 -15.81
N PHE A 59 -3.29 -4.77 -14.80
CA PHE A 59 -4.66 -5.26 -14.66
C PHE A 59 -5.72 -4.36 -15.31
N ALA A 60 -5.37 -3.12 -15.67
CA ALA A 60 -6.26 -2.17 -16.31
C ALA A 60 -6.97 -2.69 -17.58
N PRO A 61 -6.34 -3.50 -18.47
CA PRO A 61 -7.05 -4.01 -19.65
C PRO A 61 -8.20 -4.98 -19.34
N VAL A 62 -8.18 -5.62 -18.17
CA VAL A 62 -9.16 -6.65 -17.78
C VAL A 62 -10.21 -6.09 -16.82
N TYR A 63 -9.80 -5.24 -15.89
CA TYR A 63 -10.65 -4.72 -14.81
C TYR A 63 -10.85 -3.20 -14.85
N GLY A 64 -10.08 -2.51 -15.68
CA GLY A 64 -10.21 -1.07 -15.87
C GLY A 64 -11.55 -0.69 -16.49
N PRO A 65 -11.90 0.60 -16.45
CA PRO A 65 -13.19 1.06 -16.92
C PRO A 65 -13.39 0.77 -18.41
N LEU A 66 -14.35 -0.11 -18.70
CA LEU A 66 -14.94 -0.26 -20.05
C LEU A 66 -16.01 0.82 -20.32
N THR A 67 -16.43 1.56 -19.29
CA THR A 67 -17.44 2.62 -19.35
C THR A 67 -17.11 3.78 -18.38
N PRO A 68 -17.63 5.00 -18.60
CA PRO A 68 -17.30 6.20 -17.81
C PRO A 68 -17.62 6.11 -16.32
N ASP A 69 -18.57 5.26 -15.92
CA ASP A 69 -19.07 5.18 -14.53
C ASP A 69 -18.49 4.01 -13.73
N HIS A 70 -17.51 3.27 -14.28
CA HIS A 70 -16.89 2.15 -13.59
C HIS A 70 -15.66 2.59 -12.77
N PHE A 71 -15.76 2.56 -11.45
CA PHE A 71 -14.61 2.76 -10.58
C PHE A 71 -13.70 1.53 -10.61
N TYR A 72 -12.42 1.73 -10.93
CA TYR A 72 -11.40 0.70 -10.94
C TYR A 72 -10.30 1.02 -9.91
N ALA A 73 -9.95 0.02 -9.11
CA ALA A 73 -8.79 0.05 -8.21
C ALA A 73 -8.34 -1.39 -7.92
N MET A 74 -7.17 -1.53 -7.31
CA MET A 74 -6.61 -2.82 -6.88
C MET A 74 -6.47 -2.85 -5.35
N ASP A 75 -6.77 -4.00 -4.75
CA ASP A 75 -6.45 -4.35 -3.37
C ASP A 75 -5.24 -5.30 -3.38
N VAL A 76 -4.12 -4.88 -2.78
CA VAL A 76 -2.83 -5.54 -2.90
C VAL A 76 -2.26 -5.84 -1.51
N GLU A 77 -1.94 -7.12 -1.27
CA GLU A 77 -1.22 -7.58 -0.09
C GLU A 77 0.27 -7.70 -0.39
N TRP A 78 1.10 -7.11 0.46
CA TRP A 78 2.55 -7.02 0.27
C TRP A 78 3.28 -7.10 1.62
N LYS A 79 4.59 -7.30 1.58
CA LYS A 79 5.49 -7.19 2.73
C LYS A 79 6.87 -6.70 2.32
N TYR A 80 7.59 -6.07 3.24
CA TYR A 80 9.05 -6.01 3.19
C TYR A 80 9.61 -7.21 3.93
N ASN A 81 10.53 -7.94 3.31
CA ASN A 81 11.13 -9.15 3.85
C ASN A 81 12.66 -9.03 3.83
N THR A 82 13.28 -9.20 4.99
CA THR A 82 14.75 -9.31 5.11
C THR A 82 15.07 -10.78 5.35
N GLU A 83 15.78 -11.40 4.42
CA GLU A 83 16.21 -12.80 4.58
C GLU A 83 17.33 -12.91 5.64
N PRO A 84 17.50 -14.09 6.28
CA PRO A 84 18.60 -14.31 7.21
C PRO A 84 19.96 -14.02 6.56
N GLY A 85 20.71 -13.09 7.14
CA GLY A 85 22.02 -12.67 6.62
C GLY A 85 21.98 -11.50 5.65
N GLU A 86 20.79 -11.01 5.26
CA GLU A 86 20.63 -9.76 4.51
C GLU A 86 20.43 -8.57 5.45
N THR A 87 20.93 -7.40 5.05
CA THR A 87 20.73 -6.13 5.77
C THR A 87 19.64 -5.27 5.14
N GLU A 88 19.22 -5.59 3.92
CA GLU A 88 18.22 -4.84 3.16
C GLU A 88 16.92 -5.63 3.06
N SER A 89 15.79 -4.97 3.32
CA SER A 89 14.48 -5.57 3.10
C SER A 89 14.05 -5.45 1.64
N ARG A 90 13.49 -6.53 1.10
CA ARG A 90 12.95 -6.57 -0.27
C ARG A 90 11.43 -6.48 -0.26
N LEU A 91 10.87 -5.70 -1.18
CA LEU A 91 9.43 -5.66 -1.40
C LEU A 91 8.96 -6.97 -2.05
N VAL A 92 7.98 -7.63 -1.42
CA VAL A 92 7.36 -8.85 -1.92
C VAL A 92 5.86 -8.62 -2.03
N ILE A 93 5.31 -8.82 -3.23
CA ILE A 93 3.87 -8.82 -3.47
C ILE A 93 3.34 -10.23 -3.24
N LYS A 94 2.38 -10.38 -2.33
CA LYS A 94 1.81 -11.68 -1.95
C LYS A 94 0.53 -11.98 -2.72
N GLN A 95 -0.31 -10.97 -2.92
CA GLN A 95 -1.58 -11.08 -3.62
C GLN A 95 -1.96 -9.73 -4.22
N ALA A 96 -2.61 -9.74 -5.39
CA ALA A 96 -3.28 -8.58 -5.97
C ALA A 96 -4.64 -9.01 -6.52
N ARG A 97 -5.69 -8.25 -6.22
CA ARG A 97 -7.05 -8.50 -6.69
C ARG A 97 -7.77 -7.18 -7.01
N PRO A 98 -8.78 -7.17 -7.88
CA PRO A 98 -9.63 -5.99 -8.07
C PRO A 98 -10.26 -5.56 -6.75
N TYR A 99 -10.34 -4.25 -6.52
CA TYR A 99 -11.03 -3.69 -5.36
C TYR A 99 -12.53 -4.07 -5.43
N PRO A 100 -13.08 -4.75 -4.41
CA PRO A 100 -14.43 -5.30 -4.46
C PRO A 100 -15.55 -4.25 -4.32
N GLY A 101 -15.22 -2.96 -4.27
CA GLY A 101 -16.17 -1.90 -3.92
C GLY A 101 -16.39 -1.79 -2.41
N ARG A 102 -17.39 -1.00 -2.00
CA ARG A 102 -17.76 -0.80 -0.58
C ARG A 102 -18.76 -1.84 -0.04
N GLY A 103 -19.10 -2.86 -0.83
CA GLY A 103 -20.24 -3.75 -0.55
C GLY A 103 -21.57 -3.02 -0.74
N GLN A 104 -22.54 -3.69 -1.36
CA GLN A 104 -23.95 -3.43 -1.11
C GLN A 104 -24.46 -4.55 -0.21
#